data_AF-A0A0Q6X6E6-F1
#
_entry.id   AF-A0A0Q6X6E6-F1
#
_cell.length_a   1.000
_cell.length_b   1.000
_cell.length_c   1.000
_cell.angle_alpha   90.00
_cell.angle_beta   90.00
_cell.angle_gamma   90.00
#
_symmetry.space_group_name_H-M   'P 1'
#
loop_
_entity.id
_entity.type
_entity.pdbx_description
1 polymer ?
#
loop_
_entity_poly.entity_id
_entity_poly.type
_entity_poly.pdbx_seq_one_letter_code
_entity_poly.pdbx_strand_id
1 'polypeptide(L)'
;MRRWRLRPTMPATTSLPEFFPMPSHPTAPRLLLALAAFSLLADTTQAQTAQQRRLVLDVELLRQGPVQAGADRGEQTLSQRWQFSALLQSDGTPIPYNPLDPEDHRRQAEAAQRVAAAAPAAPMPDWRAMQAKAQALQARCGQDSACLMREASALSAGAMPGVNRGSQGVMQGYGQAVAACERQPAGKARDACRAAGGGADAPDDSGPATPYLLFTGPMACNLQLSAKLDERVQGRFNDVQGVVPFTETAQGSETRRDDAPCPTLQAVLDTRNGRVWTALGLVPQDVQGVQTREEANRRKQRHEGRIGLQWREAQPWLQQRLVQLSSGGQDQARLPAGTGQAEIKMKWSFRPA
;
A
#
# COMPACT_ATOMS: atom_id res chain seq x y z
N MET A 1 -32.12 29.99 42.69
CA MET A 1 -33.20 29.06 42.28
C MET A 1 -33.68 29.42 40.88
N ARG A 2 -33.23 28.72 39.82
CA ARG A 2 -33.63 29.01 38.43
C ARG A 2 -34.48 27.86 37.89
N ARG A 3 -35.72 28.17 37.52
CA ARG A 3 -36.69 27.24 36.91
C ARG A 3 -36.28 26.92 35.47
N TRP A 4 -36.12 25.63 35.17
CA TRP A 4 -35.98 25.13 33.81
C TRP A 4 -37.37 25.00 33.18
N ARG A 5 -37.56 25.63 32.01
CA ARG A 5 -38.76 25.43 31.16
C ARG A 5 -38.52 24.24 30.24
N LEU A 6 -39.39 23.24 30.33
CA LEU A 6 -39.50 22.12 29.40
C LEU A 6 -40.01 22.62 28.04
N ARG A 7 -39.38 22.20 26.94
CA ARG A 7 -39.89 22.37 25.57
C ARG A 7 -40.76 21.16 25.20
N PRO A 8 -41.85 21.35 24.43
CA PRO A 8 -42.71 20.26 23.99
C PRO A 8 -42.13 19.54 22.77
N THR A 9 -42.38 18.23 22.76
CA THR A 9 -42.22 17.28 21.66
C THR A 9 -43.17 17.60 20.50
N MET A 10 -42.68 17.54 19.26
CA MET A 10 -43.53 17.53 18.06
C MET A 10 -43.68 16.10 17.52
N PRO A 11 -44.85 15.73 16.97
CA PRO A 11 -45.09 14.42 16.38
C PRO A 11 -44.54 14.29 14.95
N ALA A 12 -44.12 13.07 14.62
CA ALA A 12 -43.69 12.66 13.29
C ALA A 12 -44.89 12.58 12.33
N THR A 13 -44.73 13.15 11.12
CA THR A 13 -45.71 13.02 10.03
C THR A 13 -45.14 12.10 8.96
N THR A 14 -45.77 10.95 8.82
CA THR A 14 -45.57 9.93 7.79
C THR A 14 -46.26 10.36 6.49
N SER A 15 -45.56 10.33 5.35
CA SER A 15 -46.23 10.24 4.04
C SER A 15 -45.35 9.48 3.05
N LEU A 16 -45.89 8.39 2.53
CA LEU A 16 -45.38 7.56 1.44
C LEU A 16 -46.03 8.04 0.13
N PRO A 17 -45.31 8.07 -1.00
CA PRO A 17 -45.94 8.08 -2.30
C PRO A 17 -45.92 6.71 -2.98
N GLU A 18 -47.14 6.27 -3.26
CA GLU A 18 -47.68 5.52 -4.40
C GLU A 18 -46.78 4.74 -5.37
N PHE A 19 -47.13 3.47 -5.50
CA PHE A 19 -46.83 2.53 -6.56
C PHE A 19 -47.42 2.98 -7.92
N PHE A 20 -46.59 2.99 -8.97
CA PHE A 20 -47.03 2.99 -10.36
C PHE A 20 -46.76 1.63 -11.02
N PRO A 21 -47.74 0.97 -11.66
CA PRO A 21 -47.52 -0.21 -12.48
C PRO A 21 -47.11 0.20 -13.91
N MET A 22 -46.08 -0.45 -14.47
CA MET A 22 -45.75 -0.35 -15.89
C MET A 22 -46.18 -1.61 -16.66
N PRO A 23 -46.59 -1.45 -17.94
CA PRO A 23 -47.19 -2.48 -18.75
C PRO A 23 -46.17 -3.48 -19.32
N SER A 24 -46.62 -4.72 -19.42
CA SER A 24 -46.00 -5.84 -20.12
C SER A 24 -46.18 -5.71 -21.64
N HIS A 25 -45.09 -5.78 -22.39
CA HIS A 25 -45.13 -5.98 -23.84
C HIS A 25 -44.59 -7.38 -24.22
N PRO A 26 -45.27 -8.09 -25.14
CA PRO A 26 -44.88 -9.40 -25.60
C PRO A 26 -43.85 -9.35 -26.75
N THR A 27 -42.87 -10.25 -26.66
CA THR A 27 -42.21 -11.01 -27.75
C THR A 27 -42.11 -10.43 -29.16
N ALA A 28 -40.86 -10.25 -29.63
CA ALA A 28 -40.48 -10.44 -31.03
C ALA A 28 -39.09 -11.10 -31.11
N PRO A 29 -38.99 -12.41 -31.42
CA PRO A 29 -37.73 -13.06 -31.78
C PRO A 29 -37.56 -13.04 -33.32
N ARG A 30 -36.31 -13.17 -33.79
CA ARG A 30 -35.85 -13.34 -35.19
C ARG A 30 -35.31 -12.07 -35.87
N LEU A 31 -34.07 -11.71 -35.55
CA LEU A 31 -33.09 -11.25 -36.55
C LEU A 31 -31.66 -11.28 -35.95
N LEU A 32 -31.25 -12.47 -35.52
CA LEU A 32 -29.89 -12.81 -35.10
C LEU A 32 -29.44 -13.95 -36.01
N LEU A 33 -28.56 -13.70 -36.99
CA LEU A 33 -27.65 -14.65 -37.66
C LEU A 33 -27.17 -14.07 -39.01
N ALA A 34 -26.36 -13.01 -39.01
CA ALA A 34 -25.57 -12.62 -40.20
C ALA A 34 -24.38 -11.70 -39.88
N LEU A 35 -24.36 -11.02 -38.74
CA LEU A 35 -23.30 -10.07 -38.34
C LEU A 35 -22.41 -10.59 -37.20
N ALA A 36 -22.24 -11.92 -37.09
CA ALA A 36 -21.46 -12.56 -36.02
C ALA A 36 -20.07 -13.05 -36.45
N ALA A 37 -19.67 -12.89 -37.72
CA ALA A 37 -18.45 -13.49 -38.25
C ALA A 37 -17.26 -12.52 -38.47
N PHE A 38 -17.46 -11.19 -38.34
CA PHE A 38 -16.39 -10.20 -38.60
C PHE A 38 -15.79 -9.54 -37.35
N SER A 39 -16.24 -9.91 -36.14
CA SER A 39 -15.79 -9.29 -34.88
C SER A 39 -14.66 -10.06 -34.17
N LEU A 40 -14.15 -11.15 -34.75
CA LEU A 40 -13.20 -12.07 -34.10
C LEU A 40 -11.71 -11.74 -34.36
N LEU A 41 -11.39 -10.63 -35.02
CA LEU A 41 -10.01 -10.22 -35.33
C LEU A 41 -9.67 -8.79 -34.87
N ALA A 42 -10.51 -8.18 -34.03
CA ALA A 42 -10.08 -7.00 -33.28
C ALA A 42 -9.20 -7.49 -32.13
N ASP A 43 -7.90 -7.64 -32.42
CA ASP A 43 -6.86 -7.87 -31.43
C ASP A 43 -7.11 -6.97 -30.22
N THR A 44 -7.36 -7.63 -29.11
CA THR A 44 -7.55 -7.06 -27.79
C THR A 44 -6.25 -6.46 -27.31
N THR A 45 -5.85 -5.31 -27.86
CA THR A 45 -5.11 -4.33 -27.07
C THR A 45 -6.08 -3.82 -26.02
N GLN A 46 -6.36 -4.63 -24.99
CA GLN A 46 -6.88 -4.12 -23.73
C GLN A 46 -5.82 -3.16 -23.24
N ALA A 47 -5.99 -1.87 -23.59
CA ALA A 47 -5.30 -0.80 -22.92
C ALA A 47 -5.50 -1.08 -21.43
N GLN A 48 -4.40 -1.37 -20.72
CA GLN A 48 -4.43 -1.60 -19.28
C GLN A 48 -5.04 -0.33 -18.68
N THR A 49 -6.34 -0.37 -18.41
CA THR A 49 -7.06 0.76 -17.87
C THR A 49 -6.51 0.98 -16.48
N ALA A 50 -5.91 2.15 -16.25
CA ALA A 50 -5.37 2.53 -14.96
C ALA A 50 -6.34 2.12 -13.85
N GLN A 51 -5.89 1.24 -12.96
CA GLN A 51 -6.75 0.72 -11.91
C GLN A 51 -6.85 1.77 -10.82
N GLN A 52 -8.04 2.32 -10.62
CA GLN A 52 -8.31 3.29 -9.58
C GLN A 52 -8.99 2.62 -8.39
N ARG A 53 -8.52 2.90 -7.18
CA ARG A 53 -9.12 2.42 -5.94
C ARG A 53 -9.21 3.54 -4.92
N ARG A 54 -10.28 3.54 -4.14
CA ARG A 54 -10.47 4.45 -3.02
C ARG A 54 -10.04 3.77 -1.72
N LEU A 55 -9.05 4.35 -1.06
CA LEU A 55 -8.71 4.05 0.32
C LEU A 55 -9.55 4.94 1.24
N VAL A 56 -10.23 4.34 2.21
CA VAL A 56 -10.96 5.02 3.29
C VAL A 56 -10.48 4.46 4.61
N LEU A 57 -10.13 5.33 5.55
CA LEU A 57 -9.85 4.98 6.94
C LEU A 57 -10.72 5.82 7.87
N ASP A 58 -11.19 5.21 8.94
CA ASP A 58 -11.92 5.85 10.03
C ASP A 58 -11.32 5.35 11.34
N VAL A 59 -10.69 6.24 12.10
CA VAL A 59 -9.96 5.91 13.32
C VAL A 59 -10.57 6.70 14.47
N GLU A 60 -10.94 6.01 15.52
CA GLU A 60 -11.48 6.55 16.75
C GLU A 60 -10.61 6.13 17.93
N LEU A 61 -10.26 7.08 18.80
CA LEU A 61 -9.54 6.88 20.04
C LEU A 61 -10.39 7.40 21.19
N LEU A 62 -10.66 6.53 22.14
CA LEU A 62 -11.32 6.85 23.39
C LEU A 62 -10.31 6.65 24.52
N ARG A 63 -10.13 7.64 25.38
CA ARG A 63 -9.28 7.50 26.57
C ARG A 63 -10.04 7.94 27.80
N GLN A 64 -9.90 7.17 28.86
CA GLN A 64 -10.44 7.49 30.17
C GLN A 64 -9.42 7.16 31.24
N GLY A 65 -9.24 8.09 32.18
CA GLY A 65 -8.46 7.84 33.38
C GLY A 65 -7.72 9.06 33.90
N PRO A 66 -6.85 8.83 34.90
CA PRO A 66 -6.16 9.90 35.59
C PRO A 66 -5.15 10.62 34.67
N VAL A 67 -5.03 11.93 34.88
CA VAL A 67 -4.01 12.78 34.24
C VAL A 67 -3.29 13.62 35.28
N GLN A 68 -2.03 13.89 34.99
CA GLN A 68 -1.22 14.81 35.77
C GLN A 68 -0.44 15.73 34.82
N ALA A 69 -0.62 17.03 35.00
CA ALA A 69 0.09 18.07 34.26
C ALA A 69 0.67 19.08 35.25
N GLY A 70 1.95 18.92 35.61
CA GLY A 70 2.57 19.71 36.67
C GLY A 70 1.89 19.47 38.03
N ALA A 71 1.29 20.54 38.59
CA ALA A 71 0.56 20.49 39.86
C ALA A 71 -0.90 20.03 39.71
N ASP A 72 -1.43 20.01 38.48
CA ASP A 72 -2.81 19.63 38.21
C ASP A 72 -2.94 18.11 38.25
N ARG A 73 -3.95 17.61 38.98
CA ARG A 73 -4.33 16.19 39.01
C ARG A 73 -5.82 16.07 38.78
N GLY A 74 -6.23 15.13 37.93
CA GLY A 74 -7.64 14.94 37.63
C GLY A 74 -7.93 13.67 36.86
N GLU A 75 -9.18 13.54 36.44
CA GLU A 75 -9.68 12.51 35.54
C GLU A 75 -9.96 13.14 34.18
N GLN A 76 -9.51 12.46 33.11
CA GLN A 76 -9.75 12.87 31.73
C GLN A 76 -10.67 11.88 31.05
N THR A 77 -11.58 12.43 30.25
CA THR A 77 -12.31 11.72 29.20
C THR A 77 -11.97 12.37 27.87
N LEU A 78 -11.41 11.60 26.95
CA LEU A 78 -10.96 12.05 25.64
C LEU A 78 -11.61 11.18 24.56
N SER A 79 -12.15 11.83 23.54
CA SER A 79 -12.64 11.23 22.30
C SER A 79 -12.01 11.95 21.12
N GLN A 80 -11.28 11.22 20.29
CA GLN A 80 -10.68 11.72 19.06
C GLN A 80 -11.12 10.83 17.91
N ARG A 81 -11.47 11.43 16.78
CA ARG A 81 -11.81 10.68 15.58
C ARG A 81 -11.28 11.38 14.36
N TRP A 82 -10.67 10.64 13.43
CA TRP A 82 -10.42 11.15 12.10
C TRP A 82 -10.84 10.16 11.02
N GLN A 83 -11.24 10.74 9.89
CA GLN A 83 -11.56 10.01 8.68
C GLN A 83 -10.68 10.53 7.55
N PHE A 84 -10.14 9.60 6.78
CA PHE A 84 -9.29 9.82 5.62
C PHE A 84 -9.94 9.15 4.41
N SER A 85 -9.97 9.82 3.26
CA SER A 85 -10.29 9.20 1.99
C SER A 85 -9.41 9.74 0.87
N ALA A 86 -8.79 8.85 0.09
CA ALA A 86 -8.00 9.20 -1.08
C ALA A 86 -8.22 8.20 -2.22
N LEU A 87 -8.16 8.69 -3.47
CA LEU A 87 -8.06 7.87 -4.67
C LEU A 87 -6.61 7.54 -4.97
N LEU A 88 -6.30 6.26 -5.12
CA LEU A 88 -4.99 5.79 -5.52
C LEU A 88 -5.09 5.12 -6.89
N GLN A 89 -4.03 5.22 -7.68
CA GLN A 89 -3.97 4.71 -9.05
C GLN A 89 -2.82 3.72 -9.19
N SER A 90 -3.05 2.66 -9.95
CA SER A 90 -2.04 1.70 -10.38
C SER A 90 -2.04 1.65 -11.90
N ASP A 91 -0.87 1.43 -12.50
CA ASP A 91 -0.73 1.09 -13.91
C ASP A 91 -1.22 -0.34 -14.22
N GLY A 92 -1.50 -1.14 -13.18
CA GLY A 92 -1.92 -2.53 -13.30
C GLY A 92 -0.77 -3.49 -13.53
N THR A 93 0.48 -3.01 -13.58
CA THR A 93 1.66 -3.85 -13.75
C THR A 93 2.02 -4.47 -12.41
N PRO A 94 1.97 -5.80 -12.28
CA PRO A 94 2.35 -6.43 -11.03
C PRO A 94 3.86 -6.37 -10.81
N ILE A 95 4.28 -6.13 -9.58
CA ILE A 95 5.69 -6.09 -9.18
C ILE A 95 6.08 -7.35 -8.37
N PRO A 96 7.33 -7.82 -8.47
CA PRO A 96 7.78 -9.04 -7.80
C PRO A 96 7.97 -8.88 -6.29
N TYR A 97 8.07 -7.65 -5.78
CA TYR A 97 8.38 -7.36 -4.39
C TYR A 97 7.43 -6.33 -3.79
N ASN A 98 7.31 -6.34 -2.47
CA ASN A 98 6.51 -5.36 -1.75
C ASN A 98 7.41 -4.28 -1.12
N PRO A 99 7.46 -3.05 -1.66
CA PRO A 99 8.30 -1.97 -1.13
C PRO A 99 7.86 -1.47 0.26
N LEU A 100 6.64 -1.81 0.72
CA LEU A 100 6.09 -1.38 1.99
C LEU A 100 6.16 -2.44 3.10
N ASP A 101 6.59 -3.66 2.77
CA ASP A 101 6.77 -4.71 3.77
C ASP A 101 8.23 -4.70 4.26
N PRO A 102 8.49 -4.34 5.53
CA PRO A 102 9.85 -4.29 6.08
C PRO A 102 10.56 -5.64 6.06
N GLU A 103 9.80 -6.74 6.01
CA GLU A 103 10.33 -8.11 6.01
C GLU A 103 10.62 -8.64 4.59
N ASP A 104 10.19 -7.93 3.54
CA ASP A 104 10.31 -8.43 2.18
C ASP A 104 11.78 -8.54 1.73
N HIS A 105 12.60 -7.53 2.04
CA HIS A 105 14.03 -7.56 1.78
C HIS A 105 14.72 -8.75 2.46
N ARG A 106 14.33 -9.07 3.71
CA ARG A 106 14.87 -10.23 4.43
C ARG A 106 14.47 -11.53 3.74
N ARG A 107 13.20 -11.69 3.38
CA ARG A 107 12.72 -12.88 2.65
C ARG A 107 13.39 -13.04 1.28
N GLN A 108 13.63 -11.94 0.57
CA GLN A 108 14.37 -11.97 -0.70
C GLN A 108 15.82 -12.40 -0.52
N ALA A 109 16.52 -11.87 0.50
CA ALA A 109 17.88 -12.28 0.81
C ALA A 109 17.96 -13.78 1.17
N GLU A 110 17.03 -14.26 2.00
CA GLU A 110 16.93 -15.68 2.35
C GLU A 110 16.62 -16.56 1.13
N ALA A 111 15.72 -16.12 0.25
CA ALA A 111 15.40 -16.83 -0.99
C ALA A 111 16.62 -16.89 -1.93
N ALA A 112 17.33 -15.78 -2.11
CA ALA A 112 18.56 -15.71 -2.90
C ALA A 112 19.65 -16.63 -2.34
N GLN A 113 19.81 -16.69 -1.01
CA GLN A 113 20.74 -17.62 -0.36
C GLN A 113 20.35 -19.08 -0.59
N ARG A 114 19.06 -19.43 -0.54
CA ARG A 114 18.59 -20.79 -0.84
C ARG A 114 18.87 -21.19 -2.28
N VAL A 115 18.62 -20.29 -3.23
CA VAL A 115 18.94 -20.53 -4.65
C VAL A 115 20.45 -20.69 -4.83
N ALA A 116 21.26 -19.84 -4.20
CA ALA A 116 22.72 -19.94 -4.25
C ALA A 116 23.26 -21.24 -3.62
N ALA A 117 22.64 -21.71 -2.53
CA ALA A 117 23.03 -22.96 -1.87
C ALA A 117 22.57 -24.22 -2.63
N ALA A 118 21.45 -24.13 -3.35
CA ALA A 118 20.94 -25.21 -4.20
C ALA A 118 21.65 -25.27 -5.56
N ALA A 119 22.26 -24.17 -6.00
CA ALA A 119 23.10 -24.17 -7.18
C ALA A 119 24.30 -25.11 -6.94
N PRO A 120 24.57 -26.07 -7.84
CA PRO A 120 25.75 -26.91 -7.71
C PRO A 120 26.97 -26.00 -7.58
N ALA A 121 27.78 -26.22 -6.55
CA ALA A 121 28.99 -25.45 -6.32
C ALA A 121 29.80 -25.47 -7.62
N ALA A 122 29.77 -24.35 -8.35
CA ALA A 122 30.58 -24.22 -9.54
C ALA A 122 32.02 -24.46 -9.08
N PRO A 123 32.80 -25.32 -9.78
CA PRO A 123 34.18 -25.54 -9.39
C PRO A 123 34.85 -24.18 -9.26
N MET A 124 35.34 -23.88 -8.04
CA MET A 124 35.99 -22.59 -7.81
C MET A 124 37.06 -22.43 -8.89
N PRO A 125 37.12 -21.27 -9.57
CA PRO A 125 38.11 -21.09 -10.62
C PRO A 125 39.49 -21.31 -10.01
N ASP A 126 40.34 -22.10 -10.66
CA ASP A 126 41.70 -22.34 -10.19
C ASP A 126 42.45 -21.00 -10.18
N TRP A 127 42.59 -20.40 -9.00
CA TRP A 127 43.26 -19.10 -8.81
C TRP A 127 44.69 -19.11 -9.29
N ARG A 128 45.37 -20.26 -9.24
CA ARG A 128 46.74 -20.39 -9.74
C ARG A 128 46.75 -20.32 -11.26
N ALA A 129 45.82 -20.99 -11.93
CA ALA A 129 45.65 -20.89 -13.38
C ALA A 129 45.23 -19.47 -13.83
N MET A 130 44.40 -18.78 -13.04
CA MET A 130 43.99 -17.40 -13.34
C MET A 130 45.16 -16.42 -13.19
N GLN A 131 45.95 -16.54 -12.13
CA GLN A 131 47.15 -15.72 -11.91
C GLN A 131 48.21 -15.96 -13.00
N ALA A 132 48.42 -17.21 -13.40
CA ALA A 132 49.34 -17.54 -14.50
C ALA A 132 48.90 -16.91 -15.83
N LYS A 133 47.59 -16.94 -16.13
CA LYS A 133 47.03 -16.27 -17.31
C LYS A 133 47.20 -14.75 -17.24
N ALA A 134 46.98 -14.14 -16.08
CA ALA A 134 47.17 -12.69 -15.90
C ALA A 134 48.64 -12.28 -16.13
N GLN A 135 49.59 -13.06 -15.60
CA GLN A 135 51.02 -12.82 -15.83
C GLN A 135 51.41 -13.00 -17.30
N ALA A 136 50.88 -14.04 -17.97
CA ALA A 136 51.11 -14.24 -19.40
C ALA A 136 50.53 -13.11 -20.26
N LEU A 137 49.38 -12.56 -19.87
CA LEU A 137 48.78 -11.39 -20.52
C LEU A 137 49.68 -10.16 -20.40
N GLN A 138 50.17 -9.90 -19.19
CA GLN A 138 51.03 -8.77 -18.90
C GLN A 138 52.39 -8.90 -19.60
N ALA A 139 52.94 -10.11 -19.70
CA ALA A 139 54.18 -10.37 -20.43
C ALA A 139 54.03 -10.15 -21.95
N ARG A 140 52.86 -10.48 -22.52
CA ARG A 140 52.59 -10.30 -23.96
C ARG A 140 52.29 -8.85 -24.35
N CYS A 141 51.47 -8.16 -23.55
CA CYS A 141 51.02 -6.81 -23.88
C CYS A 141 51.88 -5.70 -23.26
N GLY A 142 52.77 -6.03 -22.31
CA GLY A 142 53.58 -5.05 -21.61
C GLY A 142 52.73 -3.97 -20.93
N GLN A 143 52.97 -2.70 -21.29
CA GLN A 143 52.21 -1.54 -20.81
C GLN A 143 51.17 -1.02 -21.83
N ASP A 144 50.95 -1.71 -22.95
CA ASP A 144 49.95 -1.31 -23.94
C ASP A 144 48.53 -1.63 -23.42
N SER A 145 47.83 -0.58 -22.98
CA SER A 145 46.47 -0.67 -22.45
C SER A 145 45.44 -1.14 -23.47
N ALA A 146 45.64 -0.85 -24.77
CA ALA A 146 44.74 -1.28 -25.83
C ALA A 146 44.91 -2.78 -26.13
N CYS A 147 46.14 -3.30 -26.05
CA CYS A 147 46.42 -4.74 -26.11
C CYS A 147 45.79 -5.46 -24.90
N LEU A 148 46.02 -4.95 -23.69
CA LEU A 148 45.50 -5.53 -22.45
C LEU A 148 43.96 -5.61 -22.46
N MET A 149 43.27 -4.53 -22.85
CA MET A 149 41.81 -4.50 -22.90
C MET A 149 41.24 -5.49 -23.94
N ARG A 150 41.87 -5.61 -25.11
CA ARG A 150 41.43 -6.55 -26.17
C ARG A 150 41.59 -7.99 -25.74
N GLU A 151 42.75 -8.34 -25.20
CA GLU A 151 43.03 -9.71 -24.76
C GLU A 151 42.28 -10.08 -23.47
N ALA A 152 42.09 -9.14 -22.55
CA ALA A 152 41.25 -9.34 -21.36
C ALA A 152 39.79 -9.58 -21.76
N SER A 153 39.26 -8.85 -22.76
CA SER A 153 37.91 -9.10 -23.28
C SER A 153 37.79 -10.49 -23.92
N ALA A 154 38.80 -10.93 -24.69
CA ALA A 154 38.85 -12.27 -25.27
C ALA A 154 38.95 -13.38 -24.21
N LEU A 155 39.73 -13.15 -23.14
CA LEU A 155 39.81 -14.04 -21.99
C LEU A 155 38.50 -14.11 -21.21
N SER A 156 37.83 -12.97 -20.97
CA SER A 156 36.53 -12.94 -20.28
C SER A 156 35.43 -13.68 -21.06
N ALA A 157 35.47 -13.62 -22.40
CA ALA A 157 34.59 -14.38 -23.28
C ALA A 157 34.87 -15.89 -23.27
N GLY A 158 36.08 -16.31 -22.86
CA GLY A 158 36.47 -17.72 -22.72
C GLY A 158 36.44 -18.27 -21.29
N ALA A 159 36.53 -17.43 -20.27
CA ALA A 159 36.72 -17.78 -18.86
C ALA A 159 35.43 -17.82 -18.03
N MET A 160 34.26 -17.79 -18.68
CA MET A 160 32.98 -18.11 -18.05
C MET A 160 32.49 -19.48 -18.57
N PRO A 161 32.98 -20.62 -18.06
CA PRO A 161 32.53 -21.95 -18.48
C PRO A 161 31.15 -22.32 -17.89
N GLY A 162 30.48 -21.39 -17.20
CA GLY A 162 29.18 -21.61 -16.56
C GLY A 162 28.14 -20.53 -16.79
N VAL A 163 28.54 -19.31 -17.20
CA VAL A 163 27.60 -18.31 -17.73
C VAL A 163 27.49 -18.53 -19.24
N ASN A 164 26.83 -19.64 -19.58
CA ASN A 164 25.86 -19.68 -20.65
C ASN A 164 26.34 -19.57 -22.13
N ARG A 165 27.43 -20.27 -22.50
CA ARG A 165 27.57 -20.80 -23.89
C ARG A 165 26.42 -21.73 -24.27
N GLY A 166 25.78 -22.34 -23.27
CA GLY A 166 24.47 -22.98 -23.36
C GLY A 166 23.42 -22.00 -23.89
N SER A 167 23.05 -20.94 -23.18
CA SER A 167 21.99 -20.03 -23.65
C SER A 167 22.29 -19.30 -24.97
N GLN A 168 23.53 -18.92 -25.27
CA GLN A 168 23.85 -18.27 -26.55
C GLN A 168 23.92 -19.28 -27.70
N GLY A 169 24.46 -20.47 -27.49
CA GLY A 169 24.46 -21.56 -28.48
C GLY A 169 23.09 -22.21 -28.64
N VAL A 170 22.28 -22.24 -27.58
CA VAL A 170 20.89 -22.66 -27.59
C VAL A 170 20.03 -21.60 -28.24
N MET A 171 20.22 -20.29 -28.01
CA MET A 171 19.52 -19.24 -28.76
C MET A 171 19.97 -19.16 -30.23
N GLN A 172 21.26 -19.32 -30.54
CA GLN A 172 21.73 -19.40 -31.93
C GLN A 172 21.26 -20.69 -32.61
N GLY A 173 21.25 -21.82 -31.89
CA GLY A 173 20.71 -23.09 -32.33
C GLY A 173 19.20 -23.04 -32.54
N TYR A 174 18.46 -22.39 -31.65
CA TYR A 174 17.03 -22.09 -31.81
C TYR A 174 16.81 -21.18 -33.01
N GLY A 175 17.60 -20.11 -33.13
CA GLY A 175 17.51 -19.18 -34.26
C GLY A 175 17.78 -19.88 -35.59
N GLN A 176 18.75 -20.79 -35.64
CA GLN A 176 19.06 -21.59 -36.83
C GLN A 176 18.00 -22.67 -37.09
N ALA A 177 17.47 -23.32 -36.06
CA ALA A 177 16.40 -24.32 -36.18
C ALA A 177 15.08 -23.68 -36.62
N VAL A 178 14.71 -22.53 -36.06
CA VAL A 178 13.55 -21.72 -36.46
C VAL A 178 13.74 -21.21 -37.89
N ALA A 179 14.90 -20.66 -38.24
CA ALA A 179 15.18 -20.22 -39.61
C ALA A 179 15.15 -21.38 -40.62
N ALA A 180 15.63 -22.59 -40.24
CA ALA A 180 15.53 -23.77 -41.08
C ALA A 180 14.08 -24.25 -41.23
N CYS A 181 13.27 -24.12 -40.18
CA CYS A 181 11.84 -24.41 -40.16
C CYS A 181 11.05 -23.46 -41.06
N GLU A 182 11.39 -22.16 -41.03
CA GLU A 182 10.74 -21.12 -41.84
C GLU A 182 11.06 -21.23 -43.34
N ARG A 183 12.21 -21.82 -43.70
CA ARG A 183 12.59 -22.08 -45.10
C ARG A 183 11.88 -23.28 -45.72
N GLN A 184 11.14 -24.09 -44.95
CA GLN A 184 10.36 -25.18 -45.52
C GLN A 184 9.12 -24.65 -46.28
N PRO A 185 8.79 -25.24 -47.45
CA PRO A 185 7.58 -24.86 -48.19
C PRO A 185 6.33 -25.12 -47.34
N ALA A 186 5.29 -24.31 -47.55
CA ALA A 186 4.04 -24.41 -46.79
C ALA A 186 3.44 -25.83 -46.90
N GLY A 187 3.07 -26.41 -45.75
CA GLY A 187 2.49 -27.75 -45.67
C GLY A 187 2.82 -28.46 -44.36
N LYS A 188 2.42 -29.74 -44.25
CA LYS A 188 2.46 -30.55 -43.02
C LYS A 188 3.85 -30.62 -42.35
N ALA A 189 4.94 -30.52 -43.11
CA ALA A 189 6.30 -30.53 -42.57
C ALA A 189 6.63 -29.26 -41.78
N ARG A 190 6.17 -28.09 -42.26
CA ARG A 190 6.32 -26.80 -41.57
C ARG A 190 5.47 -26.75 -40.30
N ASP A 191 4.26 -27.31 -40.34
CA ASP A 191 3.37 -27.41 -39.18
C ASP A 191 3.94 -28.35 -38.10
N ALA A 192 4.47 -29.51 -38.51
CA ALA A 192 5.13 -30.45 -37.60
C ALA A 192 6.41 -29.86 -36.98
N CYS A 193 7.17 -29.10 -37.76
CA CYS A 193 8.38 -28.43 -37.28
C CYS A 193 8.05 -27.27 -36.30
N ARG A 194 6.96 -26.53 -36.51
CA ARG A 194 6.43 -25.57 -35.51
C ARG A 194 5.99 -26.27 -34.23
N ALA A 195 5.35 -27.43 -34.32
CA ALA A 195 4.93 -28.21 -33.16
C ALA A 195 6.12 -28.82 -32.39
N ALA A 196 7.18 -29.26 -33.08
CA ALA A 196 8.38 -29.86 -32.47
C ALA A 196 9.35 -28.82 -31.87
N GLY A 197 9.34 -27.59 -32.38
CA GLY A 197 10.06 -26.46 -31.80
C GLY A 197 9.40 -25.87 -30.54
N GLY A 198 8.15 -26.25 -30.24
CA GLY A 198 7.57 -26.06 -28.91
C GLY A 198 8.03 -27.19 -27.99
N GLY A 199 9.25 -27.07 -27.46
CA GLY A 199 9.80 -28.06 -26.54
C GLY A 199 8.81 -28.37 -25.40
N ALA A 200 8.63 -29.66 -25.10
CA ALA A 200 7.86 -30.14 -23.97
C ALA A 200 8.17 -29.32 -22.72
N ASP A 201 7.13 -28.69 -22.18
CA ASP A 201 7.05 -28.05 -20.86
C ASP A 201 8.42 -27.64 -20.30
N ALA A 202 8.98 -26.54 -20.83
CA ALA A 202 9.93 -25.77 -20.05
C ALA A 202 9.30 -25.59 -18.66
N PRO A 203 9.97 -26.01 -17.56
CA PRO A 203 9.37 -26.00 -16.23
C PRO A 203 8.76 -24.64 -16.02
N ASP A 204 7.43 -24.62 -15.92
CA ASP A 204 6.56 -23.46 -16.00
C ASP A 204 7.34 -22.17 -15.71
N ASP A 205 7.79 -21.50 -16.79
CA ASP A 205 8.53 -20.23 -16.74
C ASP A 205 7.58 -19.09 -16.33
N SER A 206 6.57 -19.44 -15.52
CA SER A 206 6.02 -18.65 -14.44
C SER A 206 7.17 -18.04 -13.64
N GLY A 207 7.72 -16.95 -14.21
CA GLY A 207 8.62 -16.05 -13.53
C GLY A 207 8.08 -15.77 -12.12
N PRO A 208 8.97 -15.43 -11.17
CA PRO A 208 8.63 -15.34 -9.75
C PRO A 208 7.30 -14.61 -9.63
N ALA A 209 6.30 -15.29 -9.07
CA ALA A 209 4.94 -14.77 -9.02
C ALA A 209 5.02 -13.30 -8.61
N THR A 210 4.51 -12.41 -9.46
CA THR A 210 4.49 -10.97 -9.24
C THR A 210 3.09 -10.62 -8.72
N PRO A 211 2.76 -10.86 -7.45
CA PRO A 211 1.40 -10.75 -6.97
C PRO A 211 1.04 -9.32 -6.56
N TYR A 212 1.99 -8.40 -6.51
CA TYR A 212 1.80 -7.11 -5.86
C TYR A 212 1.40 -6.06 -6.87
N LEU A 213 0.30 -5.34 -6.62
CA LEU A 213 -0.07 -4.15 -7.35
C LEU A 213 0.24 -2.93 -6.51
N LEU A 214 1.10 -2.04 -7.01
CA LEU A 214 1.43 -0.77 -6.36
C LEU A 214 0.43 0.30 -6.81
N PHE A 215 -0.19 0.95 -5.84
CA PHE A 215 -1.08 2.09 -6.01
C PHE A 215 -0.41 3.33 -5.41
N THR A 216 -0.34 4.40 -6.19
CA THR A 216 0.21 5.70 -5.77
C THR A 216 -0.86 6.78 -5.87
N GLY A 217 -0.77 7.81 -5.01
CA GLY A 217 -1.68 8.95 -5.10
C GLY A 217 -1.33 9.87 -6.28
N PRO A 218 -2.25 10.11 -7.23
CA PRO A 218 -2.05 11.11 -8.28
C PRO A 218 -2.07 12.53 -7.70
N MET A 219 -1.61 13.53 -8.45
CA MET A 219 -1.62 14.95 -7.99
C MET A 219 -2.99 15.44 -7.52
N ALA A 220 -4.08 14.88 -8.05
CA ALA A 220 -5.46 15.16 -7.64
C ALA A 220 -6.12 13.88 -7.12
N CYS A 221 -5.68 13.42 -5.94
CA CYS A 221 -6.21 12.19 -5.34
C CYS A 221 -7.56 12.38 -4.62
N ASN A 222 -8.12 13.59 -4.64
CA ASN A 222 -9.35 13.93 -3.91
C ASN A 222 -9.22 13.58 -2.42
N LEU A 223 -8.08 13.92 -1.82
CA LEU A 223 -7.81 13.66 -0.42
C LEU A 223 -8.77 14.47 0.45
N GLN A 224 -9.59 13.76 1.20
CA GLN A 224 -10.46 14.32 2.22
C GLN A 224 -9.99 13.83 3.60
N LEU A 225 -9.71 14.78 4.48
CA LEU A 225 -9.38 14.54 5.87
C LEU A 225 -10.43 15.25 6.73
N SER A 226 -11.04 14.52 7.65
CA SER A 226 -11.86 15.13 8.70
C SER A 226 -11.36 14.66 10.06
N ALA A 227 -11.35 15.55 11.03
CA ALA A 227 -10.91 15.24 12.39
C ALA A 227 -11.84 15.93 13.40
N LYS A 228 -12.06 15.27 14.53
CA LYS A 228 -12.88 15.73 15.65
C LYS A 228 -12.16 15.43 16.97
N LEU A 229 -12.29 16.36 17.90
CA LEU A 229 -11.77 16.29 19.25
C LEU A 229 -12.88 16.68 20.22
N ASP A 230 -13.09 15.86 21.25
CA ASP A 230 -13.84 16.20 22.44
C ASP A 230 -13.06 15.69 23.66
N GLU A 231 -12.57 16.62 24.46
CA GLU A 231 -11.76 16.34 25.65
C GLU A 231 -12.36 17.08 26.84
N ARG A 232 -12.38 16.39 27.98
CA ARG A 232 -12.78 16.97 29.25
C ARG A 232 -11.87 16.45 30.35
N VAL A 233 -11.29 17.36 31.12
CA VAL A 233 -10.48 17.09 32.31
C VAL A 233 -11.18 17.70 33.51
N GLN A 234 -11.38 16.91 34.57
CA GLN A 234 -11.91 17.39 35.84
C GLN A 234 -10.90 17.09 36.94
N GLY A 235 -10.48 18.09 37.67
CA GLY A 235 -9.38 17.92 38.59
C GLY A 235 -9.31 18.97 39.68
N ARG A 236 -8.16 18.98 40.34
CA ARG A 236 -7.80 19.93 41.38
C ARG A 236 -6.31 20.20 41.37
N PHE A 237 -5.92 21.38 41.81
CA PHE A 237 -4.54 21.75 42.09
C PHE A 237 -4.44 22.46 43.44
N ASN A 238 -3.23 22.50 44.02
CA ASN A 238 -2.97 23.22 45.26
C ASN A 238 -2.52 24.64 44.92
N ASP A 239 -3.27 25.63 45.41
CA ASP A 239 -2.93 27.04 45.37
C ASP A 239 -2.55 27.55 46.78
N VAL A 240 -2.03 28.77 46.89
CA VAL A 240 -1.72 29.41 48.19
C VAL A 240 -2.97 29.57 49.08
N GLN A 241 -4.16 29.56 48.49
CA GLN A 241 -5.44 29.64 49.20
C GLN A 241 -6.07 28.27 49.48
N GLY A 242 -5.40 27.16 49.13
CA GLY A 242 -5.88 25.80 49.31
C GLY A 242 -6.15 25.07 48.00
N VAL A 243 -6.93 23.99 48.07
CA VAL A 243 -7.25 23.13 46.92
C VAL A 243 -8.30 23.80 46.03
N VAL A 244 -7.95 24.06 44.77
CA VAL A 244 -8.86 24.68 43.79
C VAL A 244 -9.32 23.61 42.79
N PRO A 245 -10.62 23.29 42.72
CA PRO A 245 -11.13 22.40 41.68
C PRO A 245 -11.20 23.15 40.34
N PHE A 246 -10.97 22.42 39.26
CA PHE A 246 -11.08 22.95 37.90
C PHE A 246 -11.77 21.97 36.95
N THR A 247 -12.35 22.51 35.89
CA THR A 247 -12.81 21.76 34.72
C THR A 247 -12.21 22.38 33.48
N GLU A 248 -11.57 21.56 32.66
CA GLU A 248 -11.04 21.94 31.37
C GLU A 248 -11.77 21.15 30.28
N THR A 249 -12.11 21.82 29.18
CA THR A 249 -12.75 21.20 28.02
C THR A 249 -12.06 21.67 26.75
N ALA A 250 -11.77 20.77 25.82
CA ALA A 250 -11.31 21.11 24.47
C ALA A 250 -12.22 20.45 23.44
N GLN A 251 -12.74 21.25 22.50
CA GLN A 251 -13.59 20.78 21.42
C GLN A 251 -13.08 21.34 20.11
N GLY A 252 -12.95 20.49 19.10
CA GLY A 252 -12.46 20.88 17.79
C GLY A 252 -13.00 20.02 16.69
N SER A 253 -13.16 20.60 15.51
CA SER A 253 -13.53 19.87 14.31
C SER A 253 -12.97 20.56 13.08
N GLU A 254 -12.34 19.78 12.21
CA GLU A 254 -11.77 20.28 10.97
C GLU A 254 -12.12 19.32 9.84
N THR A 255 -12.41 19.87 8.66
CA THR A 255 -12.51 19.11 7.42
C THR A 255 -11.68 19.83 6.38
N ARG A 256 -10.66 19.14 5.86
CA ARG A 256 -9.71 19.66 4.90
C ARG A 256 -9.73 18.80 3.66
N ARG A 257 -9.78 19.47 2.51
CA ARG A 257 -9.38 18.88 1.24
C ARG A 257 -8.02 19.45 0.88
N ASP A 258 -7.01 18.61 0.88
CA ASP A 258 -5.64 19.00 0.64
C ASP A 258 -4.96 17.90 -0.14
N ASP A 259 -4.76 18.11 -1.43
CA ASP A 259 -4.14 17.14 -2.32
C ASP A 259 -2.60 17.24 -2.32
N ALA A 260 -2.00 18.20 -1.59
CA ALA A 260 -0.54 18.37 -1.54
C ALA A 260 0.23 17.10 -1.11
N PRO A 261 -0.26 16.26 -0.17
CA PRO A 261 0.45 15.05 0.22
C PRO A 261 0.06 13.81 -0.61
N CYS A 262 -0.81 13.93 -1.62
CA CYS A 262 -1.20 12.79 -2.47
C CYS A 262 -0.01 11.97 -2.99
N PRO A 263 1.07 12.56 -3.56
CA PRO A 263 2.20 11.77 -4.06
C PRO A 263 2.97 10.98 -3.00
N THR A 264 2.79 11.25 -1.70
CA THR A 264 3.40 10.45 -0.63
C THR A 264 2.54 9.25 -0.24
N LEU A 265 1.29 9.19 -0.70
CA LEU A 265 0.38 8.08 -0.44
C LEU A 265 0.73 6.88 -1.31
N GLN A 266 0.97 5.76 -0.65
CA GLN A 266 1.21 4.49 -1.33
C GLN A 266 0.39 3.38 -0.67
N ALA A 267 -0.12 2.48 -1.50
CA ALA A 267 -0.69 1.21 -1.06
C ALA A 267 -0.21 0.08 -1.97
N VAL A 268 0.09 -1.08 -1.40
CA VAL A 268 0.43 -2.29 -2.14
C VAL A 268 -0.64 -3.32 -1.88
N LEU A 269 -1.21 -3.93 -2.93
CA LEU A 269 -2.20 -5.00 -2.84
C LEU A 269 -1.57 -6.33 -3.26
N ASP A 270 -1.57 -7.33 -2.38
CA ASP A 270 -1.25 -8.71 -2.75
C ASP A 270 -2.48 -9.37 -3.37
N THR A 271 -2.42 -9.61 -4.67
CA THR A 271 -3.51 -10.19 -5.47
C THR A 271 -3.84 -11.64 -5.10
N ARG A 272 -2.95 -12.34 -4.37
CA ARG A 272 -3.19 -13.75 -3.97
C ARG A 272 -4.15 -13.86 -2.79
N ASN A 273 -4.04 -12.95 -1.82
CA ASN A 273 -4.75 -13.02 -0.54
C ASN A 273 -5.57 -11.76 -0.22
N GLY A 274 -5.50 -10.72 -1.06
CA GLY A 274 -6.21 -9.45 -0.85
C GLY A 274 -5.66 -8.59 0.29
N ARG A 275 -4.44 -8.87 0.78
CA ARG A 275 -3.76 -8.07 1.80
C ARG A 275 -3.30 -6.75 1.20
N VAL A 276 -3.39 -5.70 1.99
CA VAL A 276 -3.04 -4.33 1.64
C VAL A 276 -2.03 -3.80 2.65
N TRP A 277 -0.92 -3.26 2.16
CA TRP A 277 0.04 -2.50 2.94
C TRP A 277 -0.14 -1.03 2.57
N THR A 278 -0.13 -0.13 3.54
CA THR A 278 -0.28 1.30 3.29
C THR A 278 0.83 2.06 3.97
N ALA A 279 1.36 3.06 3.26
CA ALA A 279 2.27 4.04 3.82
C ALA A 279 1.54 5.39 3.84
N LEU A 280 1.09 5.78 5.02
CA LEU A 280 0.34 7.01 5.24
C LEU A 280 1.14 7.90 6.18
N GLY A 281 1.76 8.95 5.63
CA GLY A 281 2.40 10.00 6.43
C GLY A 281 1.43 11.01 7.04
N LEU A 282 0.12 10.70 7.04
CA LEU A 282 -0.96 11.67 7.30
C LEU A 282 -1.85 11.21 8.45
N VAL A 283 -1.34 11.35 9.67
CA VAL A 283 -2.18 11.40 10.86
C VAL A 283 -2.38 12.87 11.21
N PRO A 284 -3.62 13.38 11.31
CA PRO A 284 -3.86 14.76 11.70
C PRO A 284 -3.20 15.02 13.06
N GLN A 285 -2.44 16.11 13.16
CA GLN A 285 -1.72 16.47 14.37
C GLN A 285 -2.49 17.48 15.23
N ASP A 286 -3.42 18.21 14.64
CA ASP A 286 -4.21 19.22 15.32
C ASP A 286 -5.57 19.41 14.63
N VAL A 287 -6.46 20.16 15.28
CA VAL A 287 -7.73 20.64 14.74
C VAL A 287 -8.00 22.07 15.18
N GLN A 288 -8.70 22.85 14.36
CA GLN A 288 -9.29 24.12 14.82
C GLN A 288 -10.36 23.86 15.89
N GLY A 289 -10.28 24.59 17.00
CA GLY A 289 -11.18 24.38 18.13
C GLY A 289 -11.13 25.45 19.21
N VAL A 290 -11.83 25.15 20.30
CA VAL A 290 -11.95 25.99 21.50
C VAL A 290 -11.60 25.17 22.72
N GLN A 291 -10.68 25.70 23.54
CA GLN A 291 -10.34 25.19 24.85
C GLN A 291 -10.89 26.14 25.92
N THR A 292 -11.56 25.62 26.93
CA THR A 292 -12.03 26.42 28.06
C THR A 292 -11.60 25.81 29.38
N ARG A 293 -11.11 26.66 30.29
CA ARG A 293 -10.74 26.28 31.65
C ARG A 293 -11.56 27.10 32.64
N GLU A 294 -12.23 26.39 33.54
CA GLU A 294 -13.05 26.94 34.60
C GLU A 294 -12.46 26.49 35.94
N GLU A 295 -12.13 27.46 36.78
CA GLU A 295 -11.55 27.25 38.11
C GLU A 295 -12.51 27.87 39.14
N ALA A 296 -12.67 27.24 40.30
CA ALA A 296 -13.56 27.78 41.33
C ALA A 296 -13.16 29.22 41.73
N ASN A 297 -14.16 30.10 41.79
CA ASN A 297 -14.03 31.52 42.17
C ASN A 297 -13.16 32.37 41.22
N ARG A 298 -12.85 31.89 40.01
CA ARG A 298 -12.07 32.63 39.01
C ARG A 298 -12.85 32.80 37.72
N ARG A 299 -12.46 33.80 36.92
CA ARG A 299 -13.07 34.04 35.61
C ARG A 299 -12.71 32.90 34.66
N LYS A 300 -13.71 32.36 33.96
CA LYS A 300 -13.53 31.36 32.91
C LYS A 300 -12.52 31.86 31.86
N GLN A 301 -11.51 31.04 31.59
CA GLN A 301 -10.53 31.26 30.54
C GLN A 301 -10.97 30.52 29.27
N ARG A 302 -10.83 31.16 28.13
CA ARG A 302 -11.18 30.60 26.82
C ARG A 302 -10.06 30.92 25.84
N HIS A 303 -9.57 29.89 25.18
CA HIS A 303 -8.56 29.97 24.14
C HIS A 303 -9.13 29.36 22.87
N GLU A 304 -8.99 30.07 21.75
CA GLU A 304 -9.41 29.61 20.43
C GLU A 304 -8.16 29.42 19.57
N GLY A 305 -8.11 28.38 18.75
CA GLY A 305 -6.98 28.12 17.86
C GLY A 305 -6.82 26.64 17.52
N ARG A 306 -5.60 26.27 17.13
CA ARG A 306 -5.25 24.87 16.84
C ARG A 306 -5.00 24.11 18.13
N ILE A 307 -5.71 23.00 18.31
CA ILE A 307 -5.60 22.10 19.45
C ILE A 307 -4.96 20.81 18.97
N GLY A 308 -3.84 20.42 19.58
CA GLY A 308 -3.13 19.20 19.24
C GLY A 308 -3.96 17.95 19.53
N LEU A 309 -3.94 16.98 18.60
CA LEU A 309 -4.51 15.67 18.82
C LEU A 309 -3.50 14.77 19.57
N GLN A 310 -4.01 13.82 20.35
CA GLN A 310 -3.25 13.02 21.31
C GLN A 310 -3.21 11.56 20.82
N TRP A 311 -2.46 11.31 19.75
CA TRP A 311 -2.34 9.97 19.14
C TRP A 311 -1.18 9.12 19.65
N ARG A 312 -0.38 9.64 20.60
CA ARG A 312 0.93 9.07 20.95
C ARG A 312 0.84 7.61 21.40
N GLU A 313 -0.14 7.29 22.23
CA GLU A 313 -0.37 5.96 22.76
C GLU A 313 -0.83 4.98 21.66
N ALA A 314 -1.58 5.49 20.69
CA ALA A 314 -2.13 4.72 19.57
C ALA A 314 -1.17 4.56 18.39
N GLN A 315 -0.14 5.40 18.29
CA GLN A 315 0.74 5.48 17.12
C GLN A 315 1.44 4.16 16.78
N PRO A 316 2.04 3.41 17.73
CA PRO A 316 2.68 2.12 17.41
C PRO A 316 1.68 1.09 16.89
N TRP A 317 0.49 1.04 17.49
CA TRP A 317 -0.57 0.13 17.06
C TRP A 317 -1.07 0.48 15.65
N LEU A 318 -1.29 1.78 15.37
CA LEU A 318 -1.69 2.24 14.05
C LEU A 318 -0.64 1.89 12.98
N GLN A 319 0.64 2.17 13.25
CA GLN A 319 1.73 1.83 12.33
C GLN A 319 1.79 0.34 12.03
N GLN A 320 1.63 -0.51 13.04
CA GLN A 320 1.58 -1.96 12.87
C GLN A 320 0.36 -2.42 12.07
N ARG A 321 -0.80 -1.80 12.27
CA ARG A 321 -2.03 -2.20 11.56
C ARG A 321 -2.06 -1.74 10.11
N LEU A 322 -1.53 -0.55 9.80
CA LEU A 322 -1.48 -0.02 8.43
C LEU A 322 -0.64 -0.87 7.46
N VAL A 323 0.27 -1.72 7.97
CA VAL A 323 1.05 -2.68 7.18
C VAL A 323 0.41 -4.06 7.06
N GLN A 324 -0.80 -4.27 7.61
CA GLN A 324 -1.48 -5.57 7.60
C GLN A 324 -2.99 -5.46 7.34
N LEU A 325 -3.40 -4.56 6.45
CA LEU A 325 -4.80 -4.37 6.13
C LEU A 325 -5.29 -5.47 5.16
N SER A 326 -6.58 -5.71 5.15
CA SER A 326 -7.29 -6.39 4.05
C SER A 326 -7.90 -5.35 3.09
N SER A 327 -8.58 -5.79 2.02
CA SER A 327 -9.40 -4.91 1.17
C SER A 327 -10.52 -4.18 1.92
N GLY A 328 -10.90 -4.65 3.12
CA GLY A 328 -11.83 -3.97 4.00
C GLY A 328 -11.98 -4.71 5.32
N GLY A 329 -12.21 -3.98 6.39
CA GLY A 329 -12.29 -4.56 7.72
C GLY A 329 -12.40 -3.54 8.83
N GLN A 330 -12.37 -4.07 10.05
CA GLN A 330 -12.29 -3.29 11.26
C GLN A 330 -11.42 -4.01 12.29
N ASP A 331 -10.77 -3.24 13.16
CA ASP A 331 -9.93 -3.76 14.24
C ASP A 331 -10.02 -2.81 15.44
N GLN A 332 -9.74 -3.34 16.62
CA GLN A 332 -9.75 -2.57 17.85
C GLN A 332 -8.71 -3.10 18.84
N ALA A 333 -8.19 -2.20 19.67
CA ALA A 333 -7.27 -2.58 20.74
C ALA A 333 -7.46 -1.71 21.97
N ARG A 334 -7.09 -2.27 23.12
CA ARG A 334 -6.92 -1.53 24.37
C ARG A 334 -5.43 -1.34 24.62
N LEU A 335 -5.05 -0.10 24.87
CA LEU A 335 -3.67 0.35 24.97
C LEU A 335 -3.44 0.96 26.36
N PRO A 336 -2.27 0.75 26.97
CA PRO A 336 -1.92 1.44 28.21
C PRO A 336 -1.75 2.94 27.97
N ALA A 337 -2.35 3.77 28.82
CA ALA A 337 -2.30 5.23 28.72
C ALA A 337 -1.90 5.85 30.07
N GLY A 338 -0.61 5.75 30.40
CA GLY A 338 -0.11 6.09 31.73
C GLY A 338 -0.70 5.17 32.79
N THR A 339 -1.45 5.73 33.73
CA THR A 339 -2.22 5.00 34.76
C THR A 339 -3.66 4.67 34.35
N GLY A 340 -4.08 5.06 33.13
CA GLY A 340 -5.40 4.77 32.57
C GLY A 340 -5.36 3.79 31.39
N GLN A 341 -6.49 3.71 30.67
CA GLN A 341 -6.63 2.91 29.45
C GLN A 341 -7.11 3.77 28.29
N ALA A 342 -6.62 3.45 27.09
CA ALA A 342 -7.14 3.96 25.83
C ALA A 342 -7.70 2.80 25.00
N GLU A 343 -8.81 3.02 24.32
CA GLU A 343 -9.41 2.10 23.35
C GLU A 343 -9.33 2.75 21.98
N ILE A 344 -8.69 2.07 21.04
CA ILE A 344 -8.63 2.49 19.64
C ILE A 344 -9.49 1.56 18.78
N LYS A 345 -10.22 2.15 17.84
CA LYS A 345 -10.98 1.47 16.81
C LYS A 345 -10.56 2.00 15.45
N MET A 346 -10.38 1.10 14.50
CA MET A 346 -10.08 1.45 13.12
C MET A 346 -11.01 0.68 12.19
N LYS A 347 -11.58 1.37 11.21
CA LYS A 347 -12.29 0.78 10.08
C LYS A 347 -11.61 1.19 8.79
N TRP A 348 -11.52 0.29 7.83
CA TRP A 348 -10.91 0.58 6.54
C TRP A 348 -11.66 -0.06 5.38
N SER A 349 -11.50 0.55 4.21
CA SER A 349 -11.91 -0.04 2.93
C SER A 349 -10.96 0.39 1.82
N PHE A 350 -10.59 -0.55 0.95
CA PHE A 350 -9.78 -0.35 -0.23
C PHE A 350 -10.48 -1.00 -1.44
N ARG A 351 -11.39 -0.22 -2.03
CA ARG A 351 -12.36 -0.69 -3.04
C ARG A 351 -12.13 0.01 -4.38
N PRO A 352 -12.58 -0.57 -5.51
CA PRO A 352 -12.63 0.14 -6.79
C PRO A 352 -13.30 1.52 -6.65
N ALA A 353 -12.77 2.51 -7.37
CA ALA A 353 -13.15 3.93 -7.26
C ALA A 353 -14.58 4.22 -7.75
#